data_AF-A0A1G2KTV3-F1
#
_entry.id   AF-A0A1G2KTV3-F1
#
_cell.length_a   1.000
_cell.length_b   1.000
_cell.length_c   1.000
_cell.angle_alpha   90.00
_cell.angle_beta   90.00
_cell.angle_gamma   90.00
#
_symmetry.space_group_name_H-M   'P 1'
#
loop_
_entity.id
_entity.type
_entity.pdbx_description
1 polymer ?
#
loop_
_entity_poly.entity_id
_entity_poly.type
_entity_poly.pdbx_seq_one_letter_code
_entity_poly.pdbx_strand_id
1 'polypeptide(L)' 'MKQKVIIVSSVNLTPEDELEKRLQELGRGWRVVSATTSLALHGTMDHRTETSWMDGIARHAYYVTTVIVERAS' A
#
# COMPACT_ATOMS: atom_id res chain seq x y z
N MET A 1 -19.11 18.91 -2.89
CA MET A 1 -17.79 18.47 -2.39
C MET A 1 -17.15 17.55 -3.43
N LYS A 2 -15.86 17.73 -3.72
CA LYS A 2 -15.13 16.89 -4.71
C LYS A 2 -14.21 15.91 -3.96
N GLN A 3 -14.34 14.61 -4.23
CA GLN A 3 -13.55 13.57 -3.57
C GLN A 3 -12.61 12.86 -4.56
N LYS A 4 -11.52 12.31 -4.06
CA LYS A 4 -10.57 11.46 -4.79
C LYS A 4 -10.07 10.33 -3.89
N VAL A 5 -9.64 9.24 -4.52
CA VAL A 5 -9.02 8.09 -3.85
C VAL A 5 -7.56 8.00 -4.31
N ILE A 6 -6.65 7.83 -3.37
CA ILE A 6 -5.23 7.55 -3.57
C ILE A 6 -5.00 6.12 -3.07
N ILE A 7 -4.41 5.26 -3.90
CA ILE A 7 -4.05 3.90 -3.52
C ILE A 7 -2.55 3.75 -3.77
N VAL A 8 -1.82 3.39 -2.73
CA VAL A 8 -0.38 3.15 -2.79
C VAL A 8 -0.09 1.77 -2.22
N SER A 9 0.78 1.01 -2.87
CA SER A 9 1.23 -0.28 -2.37
C SER A 9 2.75 -0.34 -2.25
N SER A 10 3.25 -1.07 -1.26
CA SER A 10 4.68 -1.33 -1.07
C SER A 10 4.90 -2.72 -0.50
N VAL A 11 6.08 -3.29 -0.79
CA VAL A 11 6.49 -4.61 -0.33
C VAL A 11 7.25 -4.46 0.98
N ASN A 12 6.87 -5.25 1.99
CA ASN A 12 7.47 -5.36 3.32
C ASN A 12 7.45 -4.10 4.21
N LEU A 13 7.05 -2.93 3.68
CA LEU A 13 7.02 -1.65 4.39
C LEU A 13 5.76 -0.87 4.05
N THR A 14 5.25 -0.07 4.99
CA THR A 14 4.17 0.89 4.75
C THR A 14 4.63 1.97 3.75
N PRO A 15 3.83 2.32 2.73
CA PRO A 15 4.25 3.27 1.68
C PRO A 15 4.07 4.74 2.10
N GLU A 16 4.65 5.14 3.23
CA GLU A 16 4.46 6.48 3.81
C GLU A 16 5.03 7.59 2.93
N ASP A 17 6.28 7.46 2.48
CA ASP A 17 6.95 8.47 1.65
C ASP A 17 6.24 8.70 0.30
N GLU A 18 5.84 7.60 -0.36
CA GLU A 18 5.11 7.68 -1.64
C GLU A 18 3.71 8.26 -1.44
N LEU A 19 3.03 7.93 -0.33
CA LEU A 19 1.75 8.54 0.00
C LEU A 19 1.88 10.04 0.26
N GLU A 20 2.90 10.46 1.03
CA GLU A 20 3.14 11.88 1.31
C GLU A 20 3.40 12.66 0.02
N LYS A 21 4.24 12.12 -0.87
CA LYS A 21 4.49 12.71 -2.19
C LYS A 21 3.21 12.88 -3.01
N ARG A 22 2.35 11.86 -3.06
CA ARG A 22 1.05 11.92 -3.77
C ARG A 22 0.11 12.99 -3.18
N LEU A 23 0.11 13.15 -1.86
CA LEU A 23 -0.66 14.18 -1.17
C LEU A 23 -0.12 15.59 -1.45
N GLN A 24 1.20 15.76 -1.52
CA GLN A 24 1.82 17.02 -1.89
C GLN A 24 1.50 17.41 -3.35
N GLU A 25 1.57 16.44 -4.28
CA GLU A 25 1.24 16.63 -5.71
C GLU A 25 -0.22 17.04 -5.95
N LEU A 26 -1.15 16.59 -5.10
CA LEU A 26 -2.55 17.02 -5.14
C LEU A 26 -2.75 18.52 -4.92
N GLY A 27 -1.78 19.16 -4.26
CA GLY A 27 -1.76 20.58 -3.97
C GLY A 27 -2.69 20.99 -2.83
N ARG A 28 -2.69 22.30 -2.55
CA ARG A 28 -3.45 22.88 -1.44
C ARG A 28 -4.97 22.78 -1.65
N GLY A 29 -5.71 22.66 -0.55
CA GLY A 29 -7.18 22.63 -0.54
C GLY A 29 -7.80 21.23 -0.52
N TRP A 30 -6.98 20.17 -0.61
CA TRP A 30 -7.40 18.80 -0.33
C TRP A 30 -7.12 18.47 1.13
N ARG A 31 -8.05 17.78 1.77
CA ARG A 31 -7.93 17.23 3.13
C ARG A 31 -8.15 15.72 3.11
N VAL A 32 -7.40 15.00 3.92
CA VAL A 32 -7.66 13.56 4.14
C VAL A 32 -8.94 13.42 4.97
N VAL A 33 -9.88 12.61 4.49
CA VAL A 33 -11.12 12.28 5.21
C VAL A 33 -11.11 10.85 5.74
N SER A 34 -10.36 9.95 5.10
CA SER A 34 -10.18 8.57 5.58
C SER A 34 -8.86 8.02 5.06
N ALA A 35 -8.20 7.18 5.88
CA ALA A 35 -6.98 6.47 5.51
C ALA A 35 -7.02 5.07 6.13
N THR A 36 -6.82 4.05 5.30
CA THR A 36 -6.79 2.65 5.74
C THR A 36 -5.61 1.95 5.11
N THR A 37 -4.79 1.29 5.91
CA THR A 37 -3.74 0.39 5.43
C THR A 37 -4.16 -1.05 5.66
N SER A 38 -4.15 -1.83 4.58
CA SER A 38 -4.42 -3.27 4.61
C SER A 38 -3.13 -4.04 4.32
N LEU A 39 -2.93 -5.15 5.03
CA LEU A 39 -1.86 -6.08 4.76
C LEU A 39 -2.39 -7.19 3.85
N ALA A 40 -1.88 -7.26 2.62
CA ALA A 40 -2.11 -8.36 1.71
C ALA A 40 -0.90 -9.29 1.76
N LEU A 41 -1.05 -10.45 2.40
CA LEU A 41 -0.04 -11.51 2.36
C LEU A 41 -0.21 -12.27 1.04
N HIS A 42 0.70 -12.08 0.09
CA HIS A 42 0.74 -12.91 -1.11
C HIS A 42 1.68 -14.09 -0.85
N GLY A 43 1.08 -15.25 -0.55
CA GLY A 43 1.80 -16.49 -0.32
C GLY A 43 1.48 -17.51 -1.39
N THR A 44 2.24 -17.54 -2.48
CA THR A 44 2.37 -18.73 -3.33
C THR A 44 3.75 -18.75 -3.96
N MET A 45 4.60 -19.65 -3.49
CA MET A 45 5.72 -20.14 -4.29
C MET A 45 5.93 -21.61 -3.94
N ASP A 46 5.24 -22.48 -4.70
CA ASP A 46 5.51 -23.92 -4.68
C ASP A 46 6.79 -24.12 -5.52
N HIS A 47 7.95 -23.87 -4.91
CA HIS A 47 9.24 -24.21 -5.52
C HIS A 47 9.73 -25.50 -4.90
N ARG A 48 9.32 -26.63 -5.49
CA ARG A 48 9.93 -27.94 -5.22
C ARG A 48 11.37 -27.91 -5.73
N THR A 49 12.31 -27.55 -4.87
CA THR A 49 13.70 -28.01 -4.99
C THR A 49 13.85 -29.19 -4.04
N GLU A 50 14.33 -30.32 -4.57
CA GLU A 50 14.38 -31.63 -3.92
C GLU A 50 15.29 -31.72 -2.66
N THR A 51 15.72 -30.59 -2.06
CA THR A 51 16.77 -30.61 -1.03
C THR A 51 16.61 -29.67 0.17
N SER A 52 15.58 -28.83 0.29
CA SER A 52 15.29 -28.14 1.57
C SER A 52 13.85 -27.67 1.64
N TRP A 53 13.09 -28.24 2.57
CA TRP A 53 11.66 -28.01 2.74
C TRP A 53 11.38 -26.80 3.64
N MET A 54 12.44 -26.16 4.15
CA MET A 54 12.36 -25.08 5.15
C MET A 54 12.82 -23.70 4.66
N ASP A 55 13.54 -23.59 3.53
CA ASP A 55 14.13 -22.32 3.09
C ASP A 55 13.37 -21.59 1.97
N GLY A 56 12.27 -22.16 1.45
CA GLY A 56 11.66 -21.71 0.19
C GLY A 56 10.51 -20.70 0.28
N ILE A 57 10.10 -20.23 1.46
CA ILE A 57 8.94 -19.33 1.59
C ILE A 57 9.42 -17.88 1.72
N ALA A 58 9.69 -17.23 0.59
CA ALA A 58 9.74 -15.77 0.53
C ALA A 58 8.31 -15.23 0.75
N ARG A 59 7.97 -14.90 2.00
CA ARG A 59 6.68 -14.29 2.34
C ARG A 59 6.70 -12.83 1.86
N HIS A 60 6.10 -12.56 0.71
CA HIS A 60 5.93 -11.18 0.24
C HIS A 60 4.70 -10.58 0.93
N ALA A 61 4.95 -9.73 1.93
CA ALA A 61 3.91 -8.92 2.56
C ALA A 61 3.73 -7.64 1.74
N TYR A 62 2.54 -7.39 1.23
CA TYR A 62 2.20 -6.13 0.58
C TYR A 62 1.39 -5.26 1.54
N TYR A 63 1.86 -4.06 1.79
CA TYR A 63 1.08 -3.03 2.45
C TYR A 63 0.35 -2.22 1.38
N VAL A 64 -0.97 -2.14 1.47
CA VAL A 64 -1.80 -1.33 0.57
C VAL A 64 -2.49 -0.25 1.39
N THR A 65 -2.12 1.00 1.15
CA THR A 65 -2.71 2.16 1.82
C THR A 65 -3.67 2.86 0.87
N THR A 66 -4.94 2.92 1.28
CA THR A 66 -6.01 3.63 0.58
C THR A 66 -6.36 4.87 1.36
N VAL A 67 -6.25 6.04 0.72
CA VAL A 67 -6.58 7.34 1.31
C VAL A 67 -7.67 8.00 0.49
N ILE A 68 -8.74 8.42 1.16
CA ILE A 68 -9.79 9.23 0.58
C ILE A 68 -9.51 10.68 0.95
N VAL A 69 -9.44 11.54 -0.05
CA VAL A 69 -9.27 12.98 0.11
C VAL A 69 -10.48 13.73 -0.43
N GLU A 70 -10.78 14.85 0.19
CA GLU A 70 -11.87 15.75 -0.18
C GLU A 70 -11.34 17.16 -0.37
N ARG A 71 -11.84 17.89 -1.37
CA ARG A 71 -11.54 19.30 -1.54
C ARG A 71 -12.52 20.14 -0.73
N ALA A 72 -11.99 20.91 0.23
CA ALA A 72 -12.76 21.93 0.92
C ALA A 72 -13.23 22.96 -0.13
N SER A 73 -14.55 23.21 -0.14
CA SER A 73 -15.18 24.16 -1.07
C SER A 73 -14.77 25.59 -0.75
#